data_AF-A0A7W6E6J7-F1
#
_entry.id   AF-A0A7W6E6J7-F1
#
_cell.length_a   1.000
_cell.length_b   1.000
_cell.length_c   1.000
_cell.angle_alpha   90.00
_cell.angle_beta   90.00
_cell.angle_gamma   90.00
#
_symmetry.space_group_name_H-M   'P 1'
#
loop_
_entity.id
_entity.type
_entity.pdbx_description
1 polymer ?
#
loop_
_entity_poly.entity_id
_entity_poly.type
_entity_poly.pdbx_seq_one_letter_code
_entity_poly.pdbx_strand_id
1 'polypeptide(L)'
;MKRVHPFLALLATLSLVGACAEFPALERTITPELTAADYPALVPLGPVLASAQSVGTEPVQATATIDGRVSALKARAARLRGSVLSGRERQRLEKGLQ
;
A
#
# COMPACT_ATOMS: atom_id res chain seq x y z
N MET A 1 -39.55 1.10 19.75
CA MET A 1 -39.04 -0.27 19.54
C MET A 1 -38.41 -0.32 18.15
N LYS A 2 -37.08 -0.34 18.08
CA LYS A 2 -36.36 -0.20 16.81
C LYS A 2 -36.60 -1.46 15.97
N ARG A 3 -37.26 -1.32 14.81
CA ARG A 3 -37.43 -2.40 13.84
C ARG A 3 -36.05 -2.79 13.33
N VAL A 4 -35.45 -3.78 13.98
CA VAL A 4 -34.22 -4.40 13.50
C VAL A 4 -34.57 -5.01 12.15
N HIS A 5 -33.96 -4.49 11.10
CA HIS A 5 -34.25 -4.95 9.76
C HIS A 5 -33.82 -6.42 9.65
N PRO A 6 -34.66 -7.30 9.10
CA PRO A 6 -34.38 -8.73 9.00
C PRO A 6 -33.05 -9.00 8.28
N PHE A 7 -32.66 -8.09 7.37
CA PHE A 7 -31.39 -8.11 6.68
C PHE A 7 -30.17 -7.94 7.60
N LEU A 8 -30.27 -7.04 8.60
CA LEU A 8 -29.20 -6.81 9.57
C LEU A 8 -29.05 -8.01 10.52
N ALA A 9 -30.17 -8.62 10.91
CA ALA A 9 -30.18 -9.84 11.72
C ALA A 9 -29.54 -11.02 10.97
N LEU A 10 -29.86 -11.18 9.68
CA LEU A 10 -29.27 -12.22 8.82
C LEU A 10 -27.75 -12.04 8.63
N LEU A 11 -27.28 -10.81 8.43
CA LEU A 11 -25.85 -10.51 8.32
C LEU A 11 -25.08 -10.80 9.62
N ALA A 12 -25.69 -10.48 10.76
CA ALA A 12 -25.10 -10.74 12.08
C ALA A 12 -24.97 -12.25 12.35
N THR A 13 -25.99 -13.05 12.01
CA THR A 13 -25.92 -14.51 12.18
C THR A 13 -24.88 -15.12 11.25
N LEU A 14 -24.80 -14.70 9.99
CA LEU A 14 -23.81 -15.23 9.04
C LEU A 14 -22.37 -14.96 9.48
N SER A 15 -22.11 -13.78 10.06
CA SER A 15 -20.78 -13.41 10.58
C SER A 15 -20.39 -14.23 11.81
N LEU A 16 -21.36 -14.57 12.68
CA LEU A 16 -21.11 -15.40 13.86
C LEU A 16 -20.75 -16.85 13.49
N VAL A 17 -21.34 -17.40 12.43
CA VAL A 17 -21.00 -18.76 11.95
C VAL A 17 -19.60 -18.80 11.33
N GLY A 18 -19.17 -17.74 10.64
CA GLY A 18 -17.83 -17.65 10.06
C GLY A 18 -16.71 -17.40 11.08
N ALA A 19 -17.01 -16.78 12.22
CA ALA A 19 -16.03 -16.51 13.28
C ALA A 19 -15.66 -17.75 14.12
N CYS A 20 -16.51 -18.80 14.10
CA CYS A 20 -16.22 -20.09 14.71
C CYS A 20 -15.64 -21.11 13.70
N ALA A 21 -15.16 -20.65 12.54
CA ALA A 21 -14.45 -21.53 11.62
C ALA A 21 -13.15 -22.00 12.29
N GLU A 22 -12.98 -23.31 12.41
CA GLU A 22 -11.73 -23.94 12.83
C GLU A 22 -10.60 -23.36 11.97
N PHE A 23 -9.57 -22.80 12.62
CA PHE A 23 -8.36 -22.40 11.91
C PHE A 23 -7.84 -23.64 11.17
N PRO A 24 -7.56 -23.55 9.86
CA PRO A 24 -7.08 -24.71 9.13
C PRO A 24 -5.84 -25.26 9.84
N ALA A 25 -5.78 -26.59 10.01
CA ALA A 25 -4.72 -27.23 10.77
C ALA A 25 -3.34 -27.02 10.12
N LEU A 26 -2.66 -25.92 10.46
CA LEU A 26 -1.26 -25.66 10.10
C LEU A 26 -0.32 -26.61 10.85
N GLU A 27 -0.80 -27.25 11.90
CA GLU A 27 -0.11 -28.25 12.71
C GLU A 27 0.30 -29.47 11.86
N ARG A 28 -0.40 -29.75 10.75
CA ARG A 28 -0.02 -30.84 9.83
C ARG A 28 1.17 -30.51 8.93
N THR A 29 1.67 -29.27 8.95
CA THR A 29 2.84 -28.86 8.17
C THR A 29 4.15 -29.16 8.91
N ILE A 30 4.10 -29.40 10.23
CA ILE A 30 5.28 -29.73 11.04
C ILE A 30 5.41 -31.25 11.11
N THR A 31 6.53 -31.78 10.62
CA THR A 31 6.78 -33.22 10.70
C THR A 31 7.16 -33.61 12.14
N PRO A 32 6.98 -34.89 12.54
CA PRO A 32 7.41 -35.37 13.86
C PRO A 32 8.88 -35.07 14.16
N GLU A 33 9.73 -35.14 13.12
CA GLU A 33 11.16 -34.84 13.21
C GLU A 33 11.41 -33.36 13.53
N LEU A 34 10.66 -32.44 12.92
CA LEU A 34 10.75 -31.00 13.19
C LEU A 34 10.26 -30.63 14.60
N THR A 35 9.34 -31.42 15.15
CA THR A 35 8.83 -31.21 16.53
C THR A 35 9.84 -31.67 17.58
N ALA A 36 10.62 -32.71 17.26
CA ALA A 36 11.68 -33.24 18.12
C ALA A 36 13.04 -32.57 17.90
N ALA A 37 13.16 -31.68 16.92
CA ALA A 37 14.39 -30.99 16.60
C ALA A 37 14.76 -29.97 17.69
N ASP A 38 16.06 -29.80 17.92
CA ASP A 38 16.56 -28.75 18.78
C ASP A 38 16.17 -27.37 18.24
N TYR A 39 15.91 -26.45 19.17
CA TYR A 39 15.63 -25.07 18.81
C TYR A 39 16.85 -24.45 18.11
N PRO A 40 16.67 -23.68 17.02
CA PRO A 40 17.78 -23.11 16.29
C PRO A 40 18.58 -22.13 17.16
N ALA A 41 19.89 -22.07 16.92
CA ALA A 41 20.74 -21.09 17.57
C ALA A 41 20.32 -19.67 17.16
N LEU A 42 19.98 -18.85 18.15
CA LEU A 42 19.64 -17.45 17.94
C LEU A 42 20.93 -16.67 17.64
N VAL A 43 20.99 -16.04 16.46
CA VAL A 43 22.10 -15.17 16.10
C VAL A 43 21.82 -13.75 16.59
N PRO A 44 22.79 -13.07 17.23
CA PRO A 44 22.61 -11.68 17.66
C PRO A 44 22.30 -10.75 16.48
N LEU A 45 21.27 -9.91 16.63
CA LEU A 45 20.90 -8.92 15.61
C LEU A 45 21.84 -7.71 15.56
N GLY A 46 22.59 -7.43 16.63
CA GLY A 46 23.46 -6.26 16.75
C GLY A 46 24.43 -6.06 15.57
N PRO A 47 25.21 -7.09 15.16
CA PRO A 47 26.12 -6.98 14.01
C PRO A 47 25.42 -6.69 12.68
N VAL A 48 24.21 -7.24 12.47
CA VAL A 48 23.41 -7.00 11.25
C VAL A 48 22.87 -5.58 11.23
N LEU A 49 22.45 -5.06 12.39
CA LEU A 49 21.98 -3.69 12.51
C LEU A 49 23.13 -2.68 12.37
N ALA A 50 24.32 -3.01 12.85
CA ALA A 50 25.51 -2.18 12.69
C ALA A 50 25.95 -2.07 11.21
N SER A 51 25.82 -3.13 10.42
CA SER A 51 26.11 -3.08 8.97
C SER A 51 25.00 -2.40 8.16
N ALA A 52 23.75 -2.40 8.64
CA ALA A 52 22.66 -1.70 7.97
C ALA A 52 22.81 -0.17 8.01
N GLN A 53 23.51 0.38 9.02
CA GLN A 53 23.73 1.83 9.14
C GLN A 53 24.55 2.42 7.98
N SER A 54 25.37 1.62 7.29
CA SER A 54 26.10 2.07 6.10
C SER A 54 25.29 2.06 4.80
N VAL A 55 24.04 1.56 4.83
CA VAL A 55 23.15 1.43 3.64
C VAL A 55 21.98 2.43 3.68
N GLY A 56 22.03 3.42 4.58
CA GLY A 56 21.06 4.50 4.60
C GLY A 56 21.36 5.54 3.53
N THR A 57 20.38 5.90 2.69
CA THR A 57 20.47 7.12 1.89
C THR A 57 20.61 8.29 2.86
N GLU A 58 21.69 9.06 2.73
CA GLU A 58 21.89 10.27 3.51
C GLU A 58 20.64 11.17 3.31
N PRO A 59 19.89 11.49 4.39
CA PRO A 59 18.56 12.07 4.28
C PRO A 59 18.56 13.49 3.70
N VAL A 60 19.65 14.25 3.85
CA VAL A 60 19.83 15.60 3.29
C VAL A 60 20.06 15.51 1.77
N GLN A 61 20.90 14.59 1.29
CA GLN A 61 21.11 14.35 -0.13
C GLN A 61 19.85 13.79 -0.82
N ALA A 62 19.11 12.92 -0.14
CA ALA A 62 17.84 12.39 -0.63
C ALA A 62 16.80 13.51 -0.82
N THR A 63 16.64 14.36 0.19
CA THR A 63 15.66 15.47 0.16
C THR A 63 15.99 16.51 -0.90
N ALA A 64 17.26 16.93 -1.00
CA ALA A 64 17.70 17.88 -2.02
C ALA A 64 17.39 17.39 -3.46
N THR A 65 17.61 16.10 -3.73
CA THR A 65 17.32 15.49 -5.04
C THR A 65 15.82 15.49 -5.34
N ILE A 66 14.98 15.20 -4.34
CA ILE A 66 13.52 15.19 -4.49
C ILE A 66 12.97 16.60 -4.68
N ASP A 67 13.45 17.60 -3.92
CA ASP A 67 13.02 18.99 -4.04
C ASP A 67 13.34 19.58 -5.41
N GLY A 68 14.52 19.25 -5.96
CA GLY A 68 14.90 19.60 -7.33
C GLY A 68 13.91 19.03 -8.35
N ARG A 69 13.50 17.77 -8.20
CA ARG A 69 12.50 17.14 -9.09
C ARG A 69 11.12 17.76 -8.95
N VAL A 70 10.69 18.07 -7.72
CA VAL A 70 9.40 18.70 -7.44
C VAL A 70 9.32 20.09 -8.07
N SER A 71 10.38 20.90 -7.94
CA SER A 71 10.43 22.24 -8.52
C SER A 71 10.36 22.21 -10.05
N ALA A 72 11.12 21.31 -10.70
CA ALA A 72 11.09 21.11 -12.14
C ALA A 72 9.70 20.67 -12.64
N LEU A 73 9.04 19.77 -11.91
CA LEU A 73 7.70 19.30 -12.25
C LEU A 73 6.66 20.42 -12.14
N LYS A 74 6.73 21.24 -11.07
CA LYS A 74 5.88 22.42 -10.88
C LYS A 74 6.06 23.44 -12.01
N ALA A 75 7.31 23.71 -12.42
CA ALA A 75 7.61 24.62 -13.53
C ALA A 75 7.02 24.09 -14.85
N ARG A 76 7.17 22.78 -15.14
CA ARG A 76 6.57 22.15 -16.32
C ARG A 76 5.06 22.23 -16.31
N ALA A 77 4.42 21.95 -15.16
CA ALA A 77 2.98 22.06 -15.02
C ALA A 77 2.47 23.51 -15.23
N ALA A 78 3.19 24.51 -14.72
CA ALA A 78 2.85 25.91 -14.96
C ALA A 78 2.86 26.26 -16.46
N ARG A 79 3.84 25.76 -17.21
CA ARG A 79 3.88 25.93 -18.68
C ARG A 79 2.72 25.23 -19.39
N LEU A 80 2.30 24.06 -18.92
CA LEU A 80 1.19 23.29 -19.50
C LEU A 80 -0.19 23.88 -19.17
N ARG A 81 -0.33 24.60 -18.05
CA ARG A 81 -1.61 25.22 -17.63
C ARG A 81 -2.02 26.44 -18.46
N GLY A 82 -1.17 26.93 -19.36
CA GLY A 82 -1.56 27.94 -20.35
C GLY A 82 -2.61 27.41 -21.33
N SER A 83 -3.16 28.28 -22.19
CA SER A 83 -4.05 27.82 -23.26
C SER A 83 -3.26 26.99 -24.28
N VAL A 84 -3.29 25.67 -24.14
CA VAL A 84 -2.68 24.73 -25.11
C VAL A 84 -3.39 24.78 -26.46
N LEU A 85 -4.66 25.18 -26.45
CA LEU A 85 -5.48 25.38 -27.65
C LEU A 85 -5.65 26.87 -27.91
N SER A 86 -5.41 27.29 -29.15
CA SER A 86 -5.87 28.57 -29.67
C SER A 86 -7.41 28.63 -29.66
N GLY A 87 -7.97 29.84 -29.65
CA GLY A 87 -9.43 30.01 -29.70
C GLY A 87 -10.09 29.31 -30.90
N ARG A 88 -9.40 29.29 -32.06
CA ARG A 88 -9.87 28.59 -33.27
C ARG A 88 -9.88 27.07 -33.10
N GLU A 89 -8.89 26.51 -32.40
CA GLU A 89 -8.83 25.07 -32.14
C GLU A 89 -9.91 24.61 -31.17
N ARG A 90 -10.20 25.38 -30.11
CA ARG A 90 -11.36 25.10 -29.23
C ARG A 90 -12.67 25.12 -29.99
N GLN A 91 -12.89 26.13 -30.82
CA GLN A 91 -14.12 26.27 -31.60
C GLN A 91 -14.32 25.13 -32.60
N ARG A 92 -13.24 24.55 -33.16
CA ARG A 92 -13.33 23.34 -34.00
C ARG A 92 -13.71 22.11 -33.18
N LEU A 93 -13.15 21.96 -31.98
CA LEU A 93 -13.44 20.83 -31.09
C LEU A 93 -14.91 20.85 -30.62
N GLU A 94 -15.40 22.02 -30.20
CA GLU A 94 -16.80 22.21 -29.74
C GLU A 94 -17.81 21.88 -30.85
N LYS A 95 -17.51 22.25 -32.10
CA LYS A 95 -18.36 21.92 -33.25
C LYS A 95 -18.35 20.43 -33.63
N GLY A 96 -17.29 19.70 -33.31
CA GLY A 96 -17.20 18.25 -33.58
C GLY A 96 -17.81 17.37 -32.48
N LEU A 97 -18.18 17.95 -31.34
CA LEU A 97 -18.86 17.27 -30.22
C LEU A 97 -20.40 17.39 -30.31
N GLN A 98 -20.92 18.12 -31.29
CA GLN A 98 -22.35 18.25 -31.62
C GLN A 98 -22.73 17.24 -32.68
#